data_AF-A0A3D8GTW5-F1
#
_entry.id   AF-A0A3D8GTW5-F1
#
_cell.length_a   1.000
_cell.length_b   1.000
_cell.length_c   1.000
_cell.angle_alpha   90.00
_cell.angle_beta   90.00
_cell.angle_gamma   90.00
#
_symmetry.space_group_name_H-M   'P 1'
#
loop_
_entity.id
_entity.type
_entity.pdbx_description
1 polymer ?
#
loop_
_entity_poly.entity_id
_entity_poly.type
_entity_poly.pdbx_seq_one_letter_code
_entity_poly.pdbx_strand_id
1 'polypeptide(L)'
;MLVKSLVLIALGFVIIFVGISIKHKGKTSFIAGNNEIFVPRNERKLAERIGLVIMLFGVETVLFPIAYHFFSGIQGYQFTILAVLNILAVFLLMILDQFER
;
A
#
# COMPACT_ATOMS: atom_id res chain seq x y z
N MET A 1 -10.01 20.67 -11.98
CA MET A 1 -10.21 19.51 -11.07
C MET A 1 -9.97 18.18 -11.77
N LEU A 2 -10.54 17.94 -12.95
CA LEU A 2 -10.36 16.70 -13.73
C LEU A 2 -8.90 16.25 -13.95
N VAL A 3 -7.99 17.16 -14.33
CA VAL A 3 -6.58 16.83 -14.54
C VAL A 3 -5.92 16.29 -13.26
N LYS A 4 -6.22 16.88 -12.09
CA LYS A 4 -5.69 16.42 -10.79
C LYS A 4 -6.21 15.00 -10.46
N SER A 5 -7.48 14.74 -10.75
CA SER A 5 -8.09 13.41 -10.59
C SER A 5 -7.44 12.36 -11.50
N LEU A 6 -7.15 12.72 -12.76
CA LEU A 6 -6.46 11.82 -13.70
C LEU A 6 -5.04 11.48 -13.23
N VAL A 7 -4.31 12.46 -12.67
CA VAL A 7 -2.98 12.22 -12.10
C VAL A 7 -3.06 11.26 -10.91
N LEU A 8 -4.05 11.42 -10.02
CA LEU A 8 -4.26 10.50 -8.89
C LEU A 8 -4.57 9.08 -9.36
N ILE A 9 -5.45 8.94 -10.37
CA ILE A 9 -5.78 7.64 -10.95
C ILE A 9 -4.53 6.98 -11.56
N ALA A 10 -3.74 7.72 -12.34
CA ALA A 10 -2.50 7.22 -12.92
C ALA A 10 -1.51 6.78 -11.83
N LEU A 11 -1.36 7.57 -10.77
CA LEU A 11 -0.53 7.22 -9.62
C LEU A 11 -1.03 5.95 -8.92
N GLY A 12 -2.34 5.79 -8.76
CA GLY A 12 -2.95 4.59 -8.22
C GLY A 12 -2.59 3.34 -9.02
N PHE A 13 -2.61 3.39 -10.35
CA PHE A 13 -2.14 2.29 -11.20
C PHE A 13 -0.65 1.99 -11.02
N VAL A 14 0.19 3.01 -10.89
CA VAL A 14 1.62 2.82 -10.58
C VAL A 14 1.81 2.12 -9.23
N ILE A 15 1.06 2.52 -8.21
CA ILE A 15 1.08 1.89 -6.88
C ILE A 15 0.66 0.41 -6.97
N ILE A 16 -0.42 0.09 -7.69
CA ILE A 16 -0.84 -1.30 -7.94
C ILE A 16 0.28 -2.10 -8.59
N PHE A 17 0.91 -1.55 -9.63
CA PHE A 17 2.02 -2.21 -10.31
C PHE A 17 3.22 -2.47 -9.39
N VAL A 18 3.56 -1.54 -8.50
CA VAL A 18 4.60 -1.73 -7.47
C VAL A 18 4.22 -2.88 -6.54
N GLY A 19 2.97 -2.93 -6.06
CA GLY A 19 2.49 -4.02 -5.20
C GLY A 19 2.55 -5.39 -5.89
N ILE A 20 2.16 -5.47 -7.17
CA ILE A 20 2.30 -6.68 -8.00
C ILE A 20 3.78 -7.08 -8.10
N SER A 21 4.67 -6.12 -8.36
CA SER A 21 6.10 -6.37 -8.52
C SER A 21 6.75 -6.87 -7.24
N ILE A 22 6.40 -6.31 -6.07
CA ILE A 22 6.87 -6.76 -4.76
C ILE A 22 6.40 -8.19 -4.49
N LYS A 23 5.11 -8.46 -4.71
CA LYS A 23 4.53 -9.80 -4.56
C LYS A 23 5.24 -10.83 -5.43
N HIS A 24 5.54 -10.51 -6.68
CA HIS A 24 6.23 -11.43 -7.60
C HIS A 24 7.71 -11.62 -7.27
N LYS A 25 8.42 -10.56 -6.87
CA LYS A 25 9.84 -10.65 -6.48
C LYS A 25 10.03 -11.42 -5.19
N GLY A 26 9.04 -11.42 -4.28
CA GLY A 26 9.10 -12.14 -3.02
C GLY A 26 10.22 -11.65 -2.09
N LYS A 27 10.64 -10.38 -2.26
CA LYS A 27 11.72 -9.75 -1.49
C LYS A 27 11.25 -8.47 -0.82
N THR A 28 11.73 -8.22 0.38
CA THR A 28 11.41 -7.02 1.19
C THR A 28 12.55 -6.00 1.20
N SER A 29 13.50 -6.10 0.27
CA SER A 29 14.67 -5.22 0.16
C SER A 29 14.35 -3.74 -0.08
N PHE A 30 13.09 -3.40 -0.35
CA PHE A 30 12.62 -2.01 -0.47
C PHE A 30 12.32 -1.36 0.89
N ILE A 31 12.22 -2.15 1.97
CA ILE A 31 12.04 -1.64 3.33
C ILE A 31 13.39 -1.09 3.81
N ALA A 32 13.41 0.18 4.22
CA ALA A 32 14.61 0.77 4.80
C ALA A 32 15.01 0.01 6.08
N GLY A 33 16.29 -0.36 6.20
CA GLY A 33 16.80 -1.16 7.32
C GLY A 33 16.55 -2.67 7.20
N ASN A 34 16.11 -3.17 6.04
CA ASN A 34 16.04 -4.61 5.77
C ASN A 34 17.43 -5.26 5.94
N ASN A 35 17.51 -6.34 6.73
CA ASN A 35 18.72 -7.03 7.17
C ASN A 35 19.68 -6.26 8.10
N GLU A 36 19.33 -5.03 8.50
CA GLU A 36 20.10 -4.27 9.50
C GLU A 36 19.29 -4.06 10.80
N ILE A 37 18.06 -3.58 10.66
CA ILE A 37 17.14 -3.28 11.78
C ILE A 37 16.03 -4.34 11.86
N PHE A 38 15.68 -4.95 10.74
CA PHE A 38 14.63 -5.96 10.62
C PHE A 38 15.08 -7.09 9.70
N VAL A 39 15.00 -8.34 10.18
CA VAL A 39 15.27 -9.54 9.39
C VAL A 39 13.95 -10.30 9.23
N PRO A 40 13.40 -10.41 8.01
CA PRO A 40 12.18 -11.17 7.76
C PRO A 40 12.37 -12.66 8.12
N ARG A 41 11.42 -13.26 8.84
CA ARG A 41 11.40 -14.72 9.07
C ARG A 41 11.00 -15.48 7.82
N ASN A 42 9.96 -15.01 7.13
CA ASN A 42 9.51 -15.56 5.87
C ASN A 42 9.37 -14.43 4.83
N GLU A 43 10.51 -14.05 4.24
CA GLU A 43 10.61 -12.92 3.32
C GLU A 43 9.58 -12.98 2.18
N ARG A 44 9.39 -14.16 1.58
CA ARG A 44 8.44 -14.35 0.48
C ARG A 44 7.01 -14.07 0.92
N LYS A 45 6.58 -14.66 2.03
CA LYS A 45 5.23 -14.50 2.56
C LYS A 45 4.96 -13.07 3.03
N LEU A 46 5.95 -12.44 3.67
CA LEU A 46 5.87 -11.04 4.07
C LEU A 46 5.78 -10.12 2.85
N ALA A 47 6.60 -10.32 1.83
CA ALA A 47 6.53 -9.58 0.57
C ALA A 47 5.19 -9.77 -0.14
N GLU A 48 4.62 -10.98 -0.15
CA GLU A 48 3.28 -11.23 -0.70
C GLU A 48 2.20 -10.42 0.04
N ARG A 49 2.24 -10.40 1.37
CA ARG A 49 1.27 -9.65 2.20
C ARG A 49 1.44 -8.14 2.07
N ILE A 50 2.67 -7.62 2.10
CA ILE A 50 2.92 -6.19 1.90
C ILE A 50 2.53 -5.78 0.48
N GLY A 51 2.84 -6.60 -0.53
CA GLY A 51 2.40 -6.38 -1.90
C GLY A 51 0.88 -6.27 -2.02
N LEU A 52 0.12 -7.10 -1.28
CA LEU A 52 -1.34 -7.00 -1.20
C LEU A 52 -1.81 -5.67 -0.59
N VAL A 53 -1.22 -5.22 0.51
CA VAL A 53 -1.56 -3.92 1.13
C VAL A 53 -1.27 -2.77 0.17
N ILE A 54 -0.13 -2.79 -0.52
CA ILE A 54 0.23 -1.77 -1.51
C ILE A 54 -0.76 -1.77 -2.68
N MET A 55 -1.15 -2.94 -3.20
CA MET A 55 -2.16 -3.03 -4.26
C MET A 55 -3.51 -2.47 -3.80
N LEU A 56 -3.94 -2.77 -2.57
CA LEU A 56 -5.17 -2.25 -1.99
C LEU A 56 -5.15 -0.73 -1.89
N PHE A 57 -4.05 -0.15 -1.39
CA PHE A 57 -3.86 1.30 -1.35
C PHE A 57 -3.91 1.93 -2.75
N GLY A 58 -3.33 1.27 -3.75
CA GLY A 58 -3.41 1.73 -5.14
C GLY A 58 -4.86 1.73 -5.68
N VAL A 59 -5.65 0.69 -5.37
CA VAL A 59 -7.09 0.63 -5.69
C VAL A 59 -7.84 1.76 -4.99
N GLU A 60 -7.62 1.99 -3.69
CA GLU A 60 -8.21 3.11 -2.95
C GLU A 60 -7.86 4.45 -3.60
N THR A 61 -6.62 4.62 -4.05
CA THR A 61 -6.14 5.84 -4.73
C THR A 61 -6.84 6.07 -6.08
N VAL A 62 -7.12 5.00 -6.85
CA VAL A 62 -7.90 5.10 -8.10
C VAL A 62 -9.36 5.43 -7.81
N LEU A 63 -9.96 4.80 -6.80
CA LEU A 63 -11.37 4.94 -6.48
C LEU A 63 -11.70 6.26 -5.78
N PHE A 64 -10.77 6.81 -5.00
CA PHE A 64 -11.01 8.02 -4.21
C PHE A 64 -11.51 9.22 -5.04
N PRO A 65 -10.87 9.64 -6.16
CA PRO A 65 -11.37 10.76 -6.95
C PRO A 65 -12.74 10.49 -7.60
N ILE A 66 -13.07 9.23 -7.87
CA ILE A 66 -14.40 8.83 -8.37
C ILE A 66 -15.41 9.02 -7.23
N ALA A 67 -15.14 8.44 -6.07
CA ALA A 67 -16.02 8.53 -4.90
C ALA A 67 -16.20 9.98 -4.44
N TYR A 68 -15.13 10.77 -4.43
CA TYR A 68 -15.17 12.20 -4.12
C TYR A 68 -16.11 13.00 -5.03
N HIS A 69 -16.28 12.58 -6.29
CA HIS A 69 -17.17 13.25 -7.24
C HIS A 69 -18.65 12.86 -7.06
N PHE A 70 -18.91 11.59 -6.72
CA PHE A 70 -20.28 11.05 -6.63
C PHE A 70 -20.91 11.16 -5.24
N PHE A 71 -20.12 11.27 -4.17
CA PHE A 71 -20.61 11.29 -2.79
C PHE A 71 -20.26 12.60 -2.09
N SER A 72 -21.27 13.41 -1.77
CA SER A 72 -21.10 14.74 -1.14
C SER A 72 -20.47 14.74 0.26
N GLY A 73 -20.43 13.58 0.94
CA GLY A 73 -19.81 13.43 2.26
C GLY A 73 -18.31 13.10 2.25
N ILE A 74 -17.72 12.84 1.08
CA ILE A 74 -16.31 12.47 0.97
C ILE A 74 -15.45 13.73 0.85
N GLN A 75 -14.45 13.83 1.71
CA GLN A 75 -13.48 14.92 1.78
C GLN A 75 -12.06 14.36 1.72
N GLY A 76 -11.08 15.25 1.49
CA GLY A 76 -9.68 14.86 1.34
C GLY A 76 -9.08 14.18 2.57
N TYR A 77 -9.52 14.55 3.78
CA TYR A 77 -8.94 14.00 5.01
C TYR A 77 -9.25 12.51 5.19
N GLN A 78 -10.37 11.99 4.66
CA GLN A 78 -10.65 10.56 4.69
C GLN A 78 -9.61 9.76 3.90
N PHE A 79 -9.12 10.30 2.77
CA PHE A 79 -8.02 9.67 2.03
C PHE A 79 -6.73 9.62 2.84
N THR A 80 -6.42 10.70 3.57
CA THR A 80 -5.27 10.72 4.48
C THR A 80 -5.38 9.64 5.56
N ILE A 81 -6.57 9.44 6.14
CA ILE A 81 -6.81 8.38 7.13
C ILE A 81 -6.55 7.00 6.50
N LEU A 82 -7.08 6.73 5.30
CA LEU A 82 -6.83 5.48 4.58
C LEU A 82 -5.33 5.26 4.31
N ALA A 83 -4.61 6.29 3.87
CA ALA A 83 -3.17 6.21 3.66
C ALA A 83 -2.41 5.84 4.95
N VAL A 84 -2.76 6.47 6.08
CA VAL A 84 -2.17 6.15 7.39
C VAL A 84 -2.49 4.71 7.80
N LEU A 85 -3.71 4.23 7.59
CA LEU A 85 -4.09 2.85 7.91
C LEU A 85 -3.29 1.83 7.10
N ASN A 86 -3.04 2.08 5.81
CA ASN A 86 -2.18 1.21 4.99
C ASN A 86 -0.74 1.17 5.51
N ILE A 87 -0.19 2.31 5.93
CA ILE A 87 1.15 2.37 6.55
C ILE A 87 1.19 1.54 7.85
N LEU A 88 0.19 1.72 8.72
CA LEU A 88 0.07 0.93 9.95
C LEU A 88 -0.07 -0.56 9.66
N ALA A 89 -0.83 -0.94 8.63
CA ALA A 89 -0.96 -2.33 8.22
C ALA A 89 0.40 -2.94 7.80
N VAL A 90 1.24 -2.19 7.09
CA VAL A 90 2.61 -2.64 6.74
C VAL A 90 3.44 -2.88 8.01
N PHE A 91 3.43 -1.95 8.97
CA PHE A 91 4.15 -2.14 10.23
C PHE A 91 3.64 -3.33 11.04
N LEU A 92 2.31 -3.51 11.13
CA LEU A 92 1.72 -4.67 11.77
C LEU A 92 2.14 -5.98 11.10
N LEU A 93 2.19 -6.03 9.77
CA LEU A 93 2.67 -7.21 9.04
C LEU A 93 4.13 -7.52 9.36
N MET A 94 5.00 -6.51 9.45
CA MET A 94 6.39 -6.71 9.86
C MET A 94 6.50 -7.26 11.28
N ILE A 95 5.70 -6.73 12.22
CA ILE A 95 5.67 -7.24 13.60
C ILE A 95 5.16 -8.69 13.63
N LEU A 96 4.07 -8.99 12.93
CA LEU A 96 3.47 -10.32 12.88
C LEU A 96 4.43 -11.36 12.27
N ASP A 97 5.22 -10.98 11.26
CA ASP A 97 6.26 -11.84 10.69
C ASP A 97 7.27 -12.32 11.74
N GLN A 98 7.60 -11.49 12.75
CA GLN A 98 8.51 -11.86 13.83
C GLN A 98 7.93 -12.90 14.80
N PHE A 99 6.60 -13.03 14.84
CA PHE A 99 5.88 -14.01 15.66
C PHE A 99 5.50 -15.27 14.89
N GLU A 100 5.73 -15.33 13.58
CA GLU A 100 5.49 -16.55 12.81
C GLU A 100 6.45 -17.65 13.27
N ARG A 101 5.89 -18.82 13.58
CA ARG A 101 6.61 -20.04 13.96
C ARG A 101 7.20 -20.73 12.74
#